data_AF-A0A484GI75-F1
#
_entry.id   AF-A0A484GI75-F1
#
_cell.length_a   1.000
_cell.length_b   1.000
_cell.length_c   1.000
_cell.angle_alpha   90.00
_cell.angle_beta   90.00
_cell.angle_gamma   90.00
#
_symmetry.space_group_name_H-M   'P 1'
#
loop_
_entity.id
_entity.type
_entity.pdbx_description
1 polymer ?
#
loop_
_entity_poly.entity_id
_entity_poly.type
_entity_poly.pdbx_seq_one_letter_code
_entity_poly.pdbx_strand_id
1 'polypeptide(L)'
;SSTWLCLSFYFNSNNGTLDGVGHFFRQLAEEKREDAQCLLKMQNQCCGRALYQDAQKLSQDEWNKTQDAVEVAIIREKNLNQALLDLLALGSALADSHLC
;
A
#
# COMPACT_ATOMS: atom_id res chain seq x y z
N SER A 1 -5.12 -0.67 -2.01
CA SER A 1 -4.96 0.80 -2.03
C SER A 1 -5.36 1.34 -3.39
N SER A 2 -6.12 2.45 -3.45
CA SER A 2 -6.72 3.00 -4.68
C SER A 2 -5.70 3.33 -5.79
N THR A 3 -4.47 3.70 -5.41
CA THR A 3 -3.36 3.98 -6.35
C THR A 3 -2.93 2.78 -7.17
N TRP A 4 -2.80 1.61 -6.52
CA TRP A 4 -2.37 0.37 -7.19
C TRP A 4 -3.41 -0.09 -8.21
N LEU A 5 -4.70 0.09 -7.88
CA LEU A 5 -5.81 -0.16 -8.79
C LEU A 5 -5.79 0.81 -9.98
N CYS A 6 -5.58 2.11 -9.74
CA CYS A 6 -5.43 3.10 -10.83
C CYS A 6 -4.29 2.76 -11.79
N LEU A 7 -3.13 2.33 -11.26
CA LEU A 7 -2.00 1.88 -12.07
C LEU A 7 -2.36 0.63 -12.90
N SER A 8 -3.02 -0.34 -12.28
CA SER A 8 -3.49 -1.54 -12.98
C SER A 8 -4.41 -1.22 -14.17
N PHE A 9 -5.39 -0.35 -13.98
CA PHE A 9 -6.28 0.10 -15.06
C PHE A 9 -5.55 0.86 -16.16
N TYR A 10 -4.61 1.73 -15.79
CA TYR A 10 -3.80 2.49 -16.77
C TYR A 10 -2.99 1.55 -17.67
N PHE A 11 -2.36 0.52 -17.11
CA PHE A 11 -1.55 -0.44 -17.87
C PHE A 11 -2.38 -1.44 -18.69
N ASN A 12 -3.58 -1.82 -18.22
CA ASN A 12 -4.47 -2.69 -18.98
C ASN A 12 -5.14 -1.98 -20.16
N SER A 13 -5.33 -0.66 -20.12
CA SER A 13 -5.98 0.09 -21.21
C SER A 13 -5.03 0.40 -22.38
N ASN A 14 -3.71 0.36 -22.17
CA ASN A 14 -2.72 0.59 -23.23
C ASN A 14 -2.36 -0.73 -23.93
N ASN A 15 -3.16 -1.10 -24.92
CA ASN A 15 -2.97 -2.15 -25.94
C ASN A 15 -1.72 -3.06 -25.76
N GLY A 16 -1.93 -4.22 -25.14
CA GLY A 16 -1.21 -5.49 -25.34
C GLY A 16 0.22 -5.64 -24.80
N THR A 17 0.99 -4.57 -24.65
CA THR A 17 2.45 -4.69 -24.35
C THR A 17 2.78 -4.59 -22.85
N LEU A 18 1.84 -4.07 -22.04
CA LEU A 18 2.03 -3.84 -20.60
C LEU A 18 1.00 -4.58 -19.72
N ASP A 19 0.27 -5.54 -20.28
CA ASP A 19 -0.74 -6.34 -19.57
C ASP A 19 -0.16 -7.04 -18.33
N GLY A 20 1.08 -7.54 -18.42
CA GLY A 20 1.79 -8.13 -17.27
C GLY A 20 2.05 -7.13 -16.13
N VAL A 21 2.30 -5.86 -16.44
CA VAL A 21 2.49 -4.79 -15.45
C VAL A 21 1.16 -4.41 -14.81
N GLY A 22 0.08 -4.37 -15.61
CA GLY A 22 -1.28 -4.16 -15.10
C GLY A 22 -1.73 -5.26 -14.16
N HIS A 23 -1.42 -6.52 -14.47
CA HIS A 23 -1.68 -7.67 -13.62
C HIS A 23 -0.86 -7.62 -12.31
N PHE A 24 0.43 -7.27 -12.39
CA PHE A 24 1.28 -7.10 -11.21
C PHE A 24 0.72 -6.07 -10.22
N PHE A 25 0.33 -4.88 -10.70
CA PHE A 25 -0.24 -3.85 -9.83
C PHE A 25 -1.61 -4.24 -9.26
N ARG A 26 -2.37 -5.09 -9.95
CA ARG A 26 -3.62 -5.63 -9.43
C ARG A 26 -3.37 -6.58 -8.25
N GLN A 27 -2.44 -7.51 -8.40
CA GLN A 27 -2.05 -8.42 -7.31
C GLN A 27 -1.50 -7.64 -6.12
N LEU A 28 -0.62 -6.67 -6.36
CA LEU A 28 -0.10 -5.79 -5.31
C LEU A 28 -1.23 -5.00 -4.61
N ALA A 29 -2.27 -4.57 -5.33
CA ALA A 29 -3.41 -3.90 -4.73
C ALA A 29 -4.21 -4.80 -3.77
N GLU A 30 -4.35 -6.08 -4.14
CA GLU A 30 -5.04 -7.12 -3.36
C GLU A 30 -4.22 -7.47 -2.11
N GLU A 31 -2.92 -7.72 -2.25
CA GLU A 31 -1.99 -7.98 -1.14
C GLU A 31 -2.01 -6.83 -0.12
N LYS A 32 -1.86 -5.58 -0.57
CA LYS A 32 -1.93 -4.41 0.34
C LYS A 32 -3.28 -4.22 1.01
N ARG A 33 -4.36 -4.73 0.42
CA ARG A 33 -5.68 -4.71 1.07
C ARG A 33 -5.74 -5.76 2.18
N GLU A 34 -5.17 -6.94 1.97
CA GLU A 34 -5.08 -7.99 2.97
C GLU A 34 -4.19 -7.57 4.15
N ASP A 35 -3.02 -6.96 3.87
CA ASP A 35 -2.13 -6.39 4.88
C ASP A 35 -2.86 -5.36 5.76
N ALA A 36 -3.59 -4.42 5.14
CA ALA A 36 -4.36 -3.41 5.86
C ALA A 36 -5.47 -4.03 6.71
N GLN A 37 -6.13 -5.08 6.23
CA GLN A 37 -7.13 -5.82 7.01
C GLN A 37 -6.50 -6.56 8.19
N CYS A 38 -5.31 -7.13 8.01
CA CYS A 38 -4.55 -7.78 9.08
C CYS A 38 -4.18 -6.78 10.18
N LEU A 39 -3.60 -5.64 9.81
CA LEU A 39 -3.28 -4.56 10.73
C LEU A 39 -4.53 -4.04 11.47
N LEU A 40 -5.65 -3.86 10.78
CA LEU A 40 -6.91 -3.44 11.40
C LEU A 40 -7.41 -4.47 12.42
N LYS A 41 -7.30 -5.78 12.11
CA LYS A 41 -7.63 -6.85 13.06
C LYS A 41 -6.71 -6.82 14.28
N MET A 42 -5.41 -6.64 14.10
CA MET A 42 -4.45 -6.49 15.21
C MET A 42 -4.80 -5.26 16.08
N GLN A 43 -5.07 -4.11 15.47
CA GLN A 43 -5.45 -2.89 16.20
C GLN A 43 -6.76 -3.07 17.00
N ASN A 44 -7.75 -3.76 16.41
CA ASN A 44 -9.01 -4.07 17.10
C ASN A 44 -8.81 -5.02 18.28
N GLN A 45 -7.86 -5.97 18.17
CA GLN A 45 -7.53 -6.89 19.27
C GLN A 45 -6.72 -6.22 20.39
N CYS A 46 -5.84 -5.27 20.06
CA CYS A 46 -4.93 -4.65 21.04
C CYS A 46 -5.49 -3.37 21.69
N CYS A 47 -6.23 -2.54 20.96
CA CYS A 47 -6.54 -1.16 21.38
C CYS A 47 -8.02 -0.76 21.27
N GLY A 48 -8.94 -1.65 20.88
CA GLY A 48 -10.40 -1.46 20.94
C GLY A 48 -11.01 -0.34 20.08
N ARG A 49 -10.22 0.54 19.47
CA ARG A 49 -10.68 1.58 18.52
C ARG A 49 -9.73 1.70 17.32
N ALA A 50 -10.17 1.20 16.17
CA ALA A 50 -9.56 1.54 14.89
C ALA A 50 -9.99 2.95 14.47
N LEU A 51 -9.02 3.85 14.29
CA LEU A 51 -9.24 5.14 13.65
C LEU A 51 -8.96 4.99 12.16
N TYR A 52 -9.99 5.16 11.33
CA TYR A 52 -9.84 5.17 9.89
C TYR A 52 -9.45 6.60 9.46
N GLN A 53 -8.29 6.76 8.85
CA GLN A 53 -7.93 8.02 8.18
C GLN A 53 -8.30 7.92 6.70
N ASP A 54 -8.77 9.02 6.12
CA ASP A 54 -9.09 9.05 4.70
C ASP A 54 -7.85 8.74 3.85
N ALA A 55 -8.06 7.91 2.83
CA ALA A 55 -7.02 7.60 1.87
C ALA A 55 -6.65 8.88 1.11
N GLN A 56 -5.45 9.41 1.36
CA GLN A 56 -4.95 10.55 0.59
C GLN A 56 -4.95 10.21 -0.90
N LYS A 57 -5.66 11.03 -1.68
CA LYS A 57 -5.58 11.03 -3.14
C LYS A 57 -4.13 11.33 -3.53
N LEU A 58 -3.60 10.61 -4.52
CA LEU A 58 -2.30 10.95 -5.07
C LEU A 58 -2.36 12.37 -5.62
N SER A 59 -1.32 13.17 -5.38
CA SER A 59 -1.22 14.53 -5.90
C SER A 59 -1.12 14.59 -7.43
N GLN A 60 -0.94 13.44 -8.08
CA GLN A 60 -0.73 13.30 -9.51
C GLN A 60 -1.86 12.46 -10.12
N ASP A 61 -2.80 13.14 -10.80
CA ASP A 61 -3.93 12.53 -11.52
C ASP A 61 -3.53 12.06 -12.93
N GLU A 62 -2.44 12.59 -13.51
CA GLU A 62 -1.98 12.26 -14.86
C GLU A 62 -0.54 11.70 -14.85
N TRP A 63 -0.40 10.47 -15.34
CA TRP A 63 0.89 9.82 -15.55
C TRP A 63 1.35 10.10 -16.98
N ASN A 64 2.30 11.03 -17.15
CA ASN A 64 2.87 11.37 -18.46
C ASN A 64 3.72 10.22 -19.03
N LYS A 65 4.34 9.41 -18.17
CA LYS A 65 5.13 8.23 -18.54
C LYS A 65 4.90 7.09 -17.56
N THR A 66 4.89 5.86 -18.09
CA THR A 66 4.90 4.61 -17.33
C THR A 66 5.97 4.57 -16.25
N GLN A 67 7.16 5.10 -16.55
CA GLN A 67 8.30 5.12 -15.63
C GLN A 67 8.01 5.92 -14.36
N ASP A 68 7.44 7.12 -14.50
CA ASP A 68 7.12 8.00 -13.36
C ASP A 68 6.10 7.31 -12.42
N ALA A 69 5.15 6.59 -13.01
CA ALA A 69 4.13 5.84 -12.30
C ALA A 69 4.73 4.69 -11.47
N VAL A 70 5.70 3.97 -12.04
CA VAL A 70 6.45 2.89 -11.37
C VAL A 70 7.40 3.46 -10.30
N GLU A 71 7.99 4.63 -10.51
CA GLU A 71 8.88 5.26 -9.55
C GLU A 71 8.12 5.73 -8.29
N VAL A 72 6.97 6.39 -8.47
CA VAL A 72 6.10 6.78 -7.34
C VAL A 72 5.61 5.55 -6.58
N ALA A 73 5.27 4.48 -7.29
CA ALA A 73 4.95 3.19 -6.72
C ALA A 73 6.09 2.67 -5.80
N ILE A 74 7.32 2.61 -6.30
CA ILE A 74 8.49 2.13 -5.53
C ILE A 74 8.72 2.99 -4.29
N ILE A 75 8.65 4.32 -4.41
CA ILE A 75 8.82 5.24 -3.28
C ILE A 75 7.76 4.97 -2.21
N ARG A 76 6.51 4.77 -2.63
CA ARG A 76 5.43 4.45 -1.70
C ARG A 76 5.68 3.14 -0.96
N GLU A 77 6.12 2.11 -1.67
CA GLU A 77 6.41 0.81 -1.07
C GLU A 77 7.54 0.91 -0.03
N LYS A 78 8.60 1.66 -0.34
CA LYS A 78 9.68 1.95 0.62
C LYS A 78 9.17 2.68 1.86
N ASN A 79 8.34 3.69 1.69
CA ASN A 79 7.78 4.46 2.81
C ASN A 79 6.88 3.57 3.69
N LEU A 80 6.08 2.69 3.09
CA LEU A 80 5.26 1.72 3.83
C LEU A 80 6.14 0.74 4.63
N ASN A 81 7.18 0.20 4.01
CA ASN A 81 8.10 -0.72 4.68
C ASN A 81 8.82 -0.04 5.84
N GLN A 82 9.23 1.22 5.69
CA GLN A 82 9.85 1.97 6.78
C GLN A 82 8.86 2.18 7.94
N ALA A 83 7.61 2.56 7.66
CA ALA A 83 6.60 2.74 8.70
C ALA A 83 6.30 1.44 9.46
N LEU A 84 6.33 0.28 8.78
CA LEU A 84 6.18 -1.03 9.43
C LEU A 84 7.36 -1.37 10.34
N LEU A 85 8.59 -1.09 9.89
CA LEU A 85 9.79 -1.29 10.72
C LEU A 85 9.77 -0.39 11.95
N ASP A 86 9.35 0.87 11.79
CA ASP A 86 9.23 1.82 12.90
C ASP A 86 8.15 1.36 13.91
N LEU A 87 7.04 0.80 13.42
CA LEU A 87 5.99 0.21 14.27
C LEU A 87 6.51 -0.98 15.08
N LEU A 88 7.25 -1.90 14.45
CA LEU A 88 7.86 -3.04 15.14
C LEU A 88 8.90 -2.60 16.18
N ALA A 89 9.70 -1.58 15.85
CA ALA A 89 10.67 -1.00 16.78
C ALA A 89 9.97 -0.37 17.99
N LEU A 90 8.83 0.31 17.78
CA LEU A 90 8.02 0.88 18.86
C LEU A 90 7.41 -0.21 19.75
N GLY A 91 6.84 -1.26 19.16
CA GLY A 91 6.30 -2.42 19.90
C GLY A 91 7.37 -3.07 20.79
N SER A 92 8.58 -3.22 20.25
CA SER A 92 9.75 -3.75 20.96
C SER A 92 10.18 -2.85 22.12
N ALA A 93 10.19 -1.53 21.92
CA ALA A 93 10.54 -0.56 22.96
C ALA A 93 9.50 -0.49 24.08
N LEU A 94 8.22 -0.68 23.76
CA LEU A 94 7.12 -0.69 24.72
C LEU A 94 6.98 -2.01 25.49
N ALA A 95 7.78 -3.03 25.15
CA ALA A 95 7.65 -4.41 25.64
C ALA A 95 6.21 -4.97 25.46
N ASP A 96 5.51 -4.49 24.43
CA ASP A 96 4.16 -4.91 24.13
C ASP A 96 4.21 -6.23 23.35
N SER A 97 3.97 -7.35 24.03
CA SER A 97 4.03 -8.70 23.43
C SER A 97 3.02 -8.91 22.30
N HIS A 98 2.07 -8.00 22.10
CA HIS A 98 1.12 -8.06 21.01
C HIS A 98 1.58 -7.37 19.71
N LEU A 99 2.65 -6.56 19.78
CA LEU A 99 3.20 -5.81 18.64
C LEU A 99 4.59 -6.30 18.18
N CYS A 100 5.21 -7.22 18.93
CA CYS A 100 6.49 -7.88 18.60
C CYS A 100 6.31 -9.22 17.88
#